data_AF-A0A8D3D7Y2-F1
#
_entry.id   AF-A0A8D3D7Y2-F1
#
_cell.length_a   1.000
_cell.length_b   1.000
_cell.length_c   1.000
_cell.angle_alpha   90.00
_cell.angle_beta   90.00
_cell.angle_gamma   90.00
#
_symmetry.space_group_name_H-M   'P 1'
#
loop_
_entity.id
_entity.type
_entity.pdbx_description
1 polymer ?
#
loop_
_entity_poly.entity_id
_entity_poly.type
_entity_poly.pdbx_seq_one_letter_code
_entity_poly.pdbx_strand_id
1 'polypeptide(L)'
;MSLDRAELCDSLLNWLQTFQVPSCNSKQDLTSGVAIAHVLHRIDRSWFNETWLGRIKEENGVNWRLKVSNLKKILKSMLEYYHDDLGDLRRQVRLLEERNTVYMQRTCELEEELRRANAVRNQLDTYKRQAHELHTKHSAEAMKAEKWQFEYKNLHDKYDALLKEKERLISERDTLRETNDELRCAQVQQRCLCDSDVTVGNLAAEIMPAELKETVVRLQSENKMLCVQEESYRQKLVEVQAELEEAQRSRNTLETQNRLNQQQISELRSQIEELQRVLQEQDGKTEDSSLLQKKLEAHLEKLHEAHTDLQKKREVIDDLEPKVDGNMAKKIDELQEILRKKDEDMKQMEDRYKRYVEKARTVIKTLDPKQQPVTRTPDIQALKNQLTEKERRIHHLEHDFEKNKVRHDQEEKLLIAAWYNMGMALHQKVSGERLGHSNQAMSFLAQQRQSTNARRGLTRHHPR
;
A
#
# COMPACT_ATOMS: atom_id res chain seq x y z
N MET A 1 -39.27 -61.54 -3.19
CA MET A 1 -40.12 -61.75 -4.37
C MET A 1 -39.41 -62.74 -5.29
N SER A 2 -39.70 -64.03 -5.16
CA SER A 2 -39.13 -65.07 -6.02
C SER A 2 -39.93 -65.09 -7.31
N LEU A 3 -39.46 -64.43 -8.37
CA LEU A 3 -40.01 -64.61 -9.72
C LEU A 3 -39.99 -66.10 -10.06
N ASP A 4 -41.08 -66.62 -10.62
CA ASP A 4 -41.10 -67.98 -11.15
C ASP A 4 -40.05 -68.08 -12.26
N ARG A 5 -39.11 -69.02 -12.12
CA ARG A 5 -38.00 -69.19 -13.07
C ARG A 5 -38.52 -69.56 -14.46
N ALA A 6 -39.69 -70.21 -14.54
CA ALA A 6 -40.34 -70.53 -15.80
C ALA A 6 -40.77 -69.26 -16.54
N GLU A 7 -41.50 -68.36 -15.87
CA GLU A 7 -41.95 -67.07 -16.42
C GLU A 7 -40.79 -66.17 -16.83
N LEU A 8 -39.69 -66.17 -16.06
CA LEU A 8 -38.47 -65.44 -16.41
C LEU A 8 -37.85 -65.97 -17.70
N CYS A 9 -37.72 -67.29 -17.84
CA CYS A 9 -37.17 -67.91 -19.05
C CYS A 9 -38.05 -67.65 -20.29
N ASP A 10 -39.38 -67.64 -20.14
CA ASP A 10 -40.29 -67.30 -21.24
C ASP A 10 -40.15 -65.84 -21.67
N SER A 11 -40.06 -64.93 -20.70
CA SER A 11 -39.84 -63.49 -20.96
C SER A 11 -38.49 -63.23 -21.64
N LEU A 12 -37.42 -63.89 -21.18
CA LEU A 12 -36.09 -63.76 -21.77
C LEU A 12 -36.00 -64.37 -23.17
N LEU A 13 -36.70 -65.48 -23.43
CA LEU A 13 -36.78 -66.07 -24.78
C LEU A 13 -37.43 -65.10 -25.76
N ASN A 14 -38.55 -64.46 -25.38
CA ASN A 14 -39.19 -63.43 -26.20
C ASN A 14 -38.24 -62.27 -26.50
N TRP A 15 -37.46 -61.83 -25.50
CA TRP A 15 -36.43 -60.80 -25.72
C TRP A 15 -35.32 -61.26 -26.66
N LEU A 16 -34.79 -62.48 -26.50
CA LEU A 16 -33.75 -63.03 -27.40
C LEU A 16 -34.23 -63.13 -28.85
N GLN A 17 -35.51 -63.44 -29.08
CA GLN A 17 -36.10 -63.51 -30.42
C GLN A 17 -36.09 -62.17 -31.17
N THR A 18 -36.06 -61.04 -30.45
CA THR A 18 -35.95 -59.70 -31.08
C THR A 18 -34.66 -59.51 -31.87
N PHE A 19 -33.61 -60.28 -31.54
CA PHE A 19 -32.32 -60.23 -32.22
C PHE A 19 -32.31 -60.99 -33.55
N GLN A 20 -33.36 -61.74 -33.92
CA GLN A 20 -33.47 -62.44 -35.21
C GLN A 20 -32.21 -63.28 -35.54
N VAL A 21 -31.77 -64.08 -34.56
CA VAL A 21 -30.62 -64.98 -34.69
C VAL A 21 -31.07 -66.40 -35.07
N PRO A 22 -30.21 -67.22 -35.71
CA PRO A 22 -30.55 -68.60 -36.05
C PRO A 22 -30.89 -69.44 -34.81
N SER A 23 -31.84 -70.37 -34.95
CA SER A 23 -32.16 -71.37 -33.91
C SER A 23 -32.50 -70.77 -32.55
N CYS A 24 -33.45 -69.83 -32.50
CA CYS A 24 -33.88 -69.14 -31.29
C CYS A 24 -35.42 -69.16 -31.09
N ASN A 25 -36.10 -70.18 -31.61
CA ASN A 25 -37.57 -70.24 -31.59
C ASN A 25 -38.12 -70.98 -30.36
N SER A 26 -37.31 -71.85 -29.74
CA SER A 26 -37.70 -72.63 -28.56
C SER A 26 -36.64 -72.63 -27.47
N LYS A 27 -37.04 -72.95 -26.23
CA LYS A 27 -36.11 -73.18 -25.11
C LYS A 27 -35.08 -74.28 -25.43
N GLN A 28 -35.46 -75.24 -26.26
CA GLN A 28 -34.60 -76.37 -26.65
C GLN A 28 -33.49 -75.92 -27.61
N ASP A 29 -33.76 -74.94 -28.46
CA ASP A 29 -32.78 -74.41 -29.41
C ASP A 29 -31.63 -73.68 -28.69
N LEU A 30 -31.97 -72.98 -27.59
CA LEU A 30 -31.00 -72.28 -26.74
C LEU A 30 -30.01 -73.22 -26.03
N THR A 31 -30.36 -74.51 -25.84
CA THR A 31 -29.50 -75.48 -25.12
C THR A 31 -28.16 -75.73 -25.81
N SER A 32 -28.04 -75.41 -27.10
CA SER A 32 -26.80 -75.53 -27.87
C SER A 32 -25.77 -74.42 -27.54
N GLY A 33 -26.24 -73.30 -26.98
CA GLY A 33 -25.46 -72.07 -26.77
C GLY A 33 -25.24 -71.24 -28.04
N VAL A 34 -25.53 -71.77 -29.23
CA VAL A 34 -25.24 -71.10 -30.53
C VAL A 34 -26.03 -69.80 -30.67
N ALA A 35 -27.35 -69.85 -30.46
CA ALA A 35 -28.20 -68.67 -30.53
C ALA A 35 -27.77 -67.59 -29.53
N ILE A 36 -27.42 -67.99 -28.31
CA ILE A 36 -26.92 -67.06 -27.27
C ILE A 36 -25.62 -66.40 -27.71
N ALA A 37 -24.69 -67.16 -28.30
CA ALA A 37 -23.43 -66.62 -28.80
C ALA A 37 -23.63 -65.59 -29.93
N HIS A 38 -24.56 -65.86 -30.86
CA HIS A 38 -24.91 -64.88 -31.91
C HIS A 38 -25.55 -63.62 -31.35
N VAL A 39 -26.38 -63.72 -30.31
CA VAL A 39 -26.94 -62.54 -29.63
C VAL A 39 -25.84 -61.73 -28.96
N LEU A 40 -24.93 -62.37 -28.23
CA LEU A 40 -23.80 -61.69 -27.57
C LEU A 40 -22.91 -60.96 -28.58
N HIS A 41 -22.62 -61.58 -29.73
CA HIS A 41 -21.93 -60.92 -30.83
C HIS A 41 -22.67 -59.67 -31.33
N ARG A 42 -24.01 -59.70 -31.39
CA ARG A 42 -24.79 -58.52 -31.80
C ARG A 42 -24.82 -57.42 -30.74
N ILE A 43 -24.79 -57.78 -29.46
CA ILE A 43 -24.79 -56.83 -28.34
C ILE A 43 -23.48 -56.04 -28.32
N ASP A 44 -22.34 -56.74 -28.42
CA ASP A 44 -21.04 -56.11 -28.49
C ASP A 44 -20.09 -56.89 -29.40
N ARG A 45 -19.96 -56.39 -30.64
CA ARG A 45 -19.09 -56.98 -31.67
C ARG A 45 -17.60 -56.83 -31.35
N SER A 46 -17.23 -55.88 -30.51
CA SER A 46 -15.82 -55.63 -30.18
C SER A 46 -15.30 -56.70 -29.22
N TRP A 47 -16.09 -57.02 -28.19
CA TRP A 47 -15.79 -58.06 -27.21
C TRP A 47 -16.09 -59.46 -27.74
N PHE A 48 -17.33 -59.70 -28.16
CA PHE A 48 -17.78 -60.99 -28.69
C PHE A 48 -17.53 -61.07 -30.20
N ASN A 49 -16.30 -60.84 -30.64
CA ASN A 49 -15.94 -60.74 -32.06
C ASN A 49 -16.04 -62.08 -32.83
N GLU A 50 -15.86 -62.02 -34.15
CA GLU A 50 -15.93 -63.18 -35.06
C GLU A 50 -14.99 -64.33 -34.65
N THR A 51 -13.81 -64.02 -34.11
CA THR A 51 -12.84 -65.04 -33.67
C THR A 51 -13.30 -65.78 -32.41
N TRP A 52 -14.04 -65.10 -31.53
CA TRP A 52 -14.67 -65.73 -30.37
C TRP A 52 -15.88 -66.56 -30.79
N LEU A 53 -16.74 -66.00 -31.66
CA LEU A 53 -17.94 -66.68 -32.16
C LEU A 53 -17.59 -67.99 -32.88
N GLY A 54 -16.52 -68.01 -33.69
CA GLY A 54 -16.02 -69.21 -34.35
C GLY A 54 -15.53 -70.34 -33.41
N ARG A 55 -15.36 -70.07 -32.11
CA ARG A 55 -15.04 -71.11 -31.10
C ARG A 55 -16.26 -71.89 -30.64
N ILE A 56 -17.46 -71.40 -30.94
CA ILE A 56 -18.74 -72.05 -30.66
C ILE A 56 -19.09 -72.92 -31.86
N LYS A 57 -19.21 -74.22 -31.64
CA LYS A 57 -19.46 -75.18 -32.73
C LYS A 57 -20.96 -75.46 -32.87
N GLU A 58 -21.45 -75.37 -34.09
CA GLU A 58 -22.77 -75.86 -34.49
C GLU A 58 -22.72 -77.36 -34.78
N GLU A 59 -23.75 -78.10 -34.37
CA GLU A 59 -23.86 -79.53 -34.67
C GLU A 59 -25.34 -79.93 -34.81
N ASN A 60 -25.63 -80.83 -35.76
CA ASN A 60 -26.99 -81.26 -36.10
C ASN A 60 -27.50 -82.48 -35.28
N GLY A 61 -26.82 -82.83 -34.16
CA GLY A 61 -27.05 -84.06 -33.40
C GLY A 61 -27.12 -83.90 -31.87
N VAL A 62 -27.37 -85.00 -31.14
CA VAL A 62 -27.57 -85.02 -29.67
C VAL A 62 -26.23 -85.16 -28.92
N ASN A 63 -25.31 -84.22 -29.11
CA ASN A 63 -24.01 -84.22 -28.42
C ASN A 63 -24.03 -83.31 -27.18
N TRP A 64 -24.56 -83.82 -26.07
CA TRP A 64 -24.71 -83.02 -24.84
C TRP A 64 -23.36 -82.51 -24.29
N ARG A 65 -22.25 -83.22 -24.52
CA ARG A 65 -20.91 -82.79 -24.09
C ARG A 65 -20.48 -81.52 -24.81
N LEU A 66 -20.76 -81.42 -26.11
CA LEU A 66 -20.47 -80.23 -26.90
C LEU A 66 -21.33 -79.04 -26.46
N LYS A 67 -22.63 -79.26 -26.25
CA LYS A 67 -23.56 -78.23 -25.71
C LYS A 67 -23.04 -77.64 -24.40
N VAL A 68 -22.63 -78.49 -23.46
CA VAL A 68 -22.03 -78.05 -22.19
C VAL A 68 -20.71 -77.31 -22.41
N SER A 69 -19.87 -77.72 -23.36
CA SER A 69 -18.63 -77.01 -23.71
C SER A 69 -18.90 -75.60 -24.24
N ASN A 70 -19.86 -75.45 -25.16
CA ASN A 70 -20.26 -74.15 -25.70
C ASN A 70 -20.80 -73.23 -24.60
N LEU A 71 -21.73 -73.72 -23.77
CA LEU A 71 -22.31 -72.95 -22.66
C LEU A 71 -21.25 -72.52 -21.63
N LYS A 72 -20.24 -73.36 -21.35
CA LYS A 72 -19.11 -73.00 -20.48
C LYS A 72 -18.28 -71.85 -21.05
N LYS A 73 -18.02 -71.85 -22.36
CA LYS A 73 -17.28 -70.76 -23.04
C LYS A 73 -18.08 -69.45 -22.99
N ILE A 74 -19.38 -69.53 -23.26
CA ILE A 74 -20.30 -68.37 -23.21
C ILE A 74 -20.32 -67.79 -21.81
N LEU A 75 -20.59 -68.62 -20.80
CA LEU A 75 -20.63 -68.18 -19.41
C LEU A 75 -19.32 -67.54 -18.98
N LYS A 76 -18.17 -68.15 -19.32
CA LYS A 76 -16.86 -67.60 -19.01
C LYS A 76 -16.66 -66.22 -19.63
N SER A 77 -16.92 -66.06 -20.93
CA SER A 77 -16.72 -64.78 -21.62
C SER A 77 -17.74 -63.71 -21.21
N MET A 78 -18.96 -64.09 -20.85
CA MET A 78 -19.93 -63.17 -20.24
C MET A 78 -19.46 -62.70 -18.87
N LEU A 79 -18.92 -63.59 -18.03
CA LEU A 79 -18.40 -63.21 -16.72
C LEU A 79 -17.19 -62.28 -16.83
N GLU A 80 -16.28 -62.54 -17.77
CA GLU A 80 -15.15 -61.65 -18.08
C GLU A 80 -15.65 -60.28 -18.56
N TYR A 81 -16.60 -60.26 -19.51
CA TYR A 81 -17.25 -59.03 -19.98
C TYR A 81 -17.87 -58.22 -18.84
N TYR A 82 -18.68 -58.87 -18.00
CA TYR A 82 -19.31 -58.21 -16.86
C TYR A 82 -18.29 -57.69 -15.86
N HIS A 83 -17.20 -58.41 -15.62
CA HIS A 83 -16.18 -57.97 -14.67
C HIS A 83 -15.43 -56.73 -15.19
N ASP A 84 -15.02 -56.76 -16.46
CA ASP A 84 -14.21 -55.71 -17.06
C ASP A 84 -15.04 -54.46 -17.36
N ASP A 85 -16.19 -54.57 -18.04
CA ASP A 85 -17.03 -53.43 -18.39
C ASP A 85 -17.67 -52.77 -17.17
N LEU A 86 -18.18 -53.54 -16.20
CA LEU A 86 -18.67 -52.95 -14.94
C LEU A 86 -17.52 -52.40 -14.10
N GLY A 87 -16.33 -53.00 -14.18
CA GLY A 87 -15.13 -52.52 -13.53
C GLY A 87 -14.71 -51.15 -14.05
N ASP A 88 -14.70 -50.98 -15.37
CA ASP A 88 -14.38 -49.74 -16.06
C ASP A 88 -15.45 -48.67 -15.84
N LEU A 89 -16.73 -49.03 -15.93
CA LEU A 89 -17.81 -48.09 -15.63
C LEU A 89 -17.73 -47.61 -14.18
N ARG A 90 -17.47 -48.49 -13.21
CA ARG A 90 -17.25 -48.11 -11.81
C ARG A 90 -16.03 -47.21 -11.63
N ARG A 91 -14.93 -47.48 -12.35
CA ARG A 91 -13.73 -46.63 -12.34
C ARG A 91 -14.05 -45.25 -12.91
N GLN A 92 -14.78 -45.17 -14.02
CA GLN A 92 -15.17 -43.91 -14.64
C GLN A 92 -16.10 -43.09 -13.74
N VAL A 93 -17.06 -43.74 -13.09
CA VAL A 93 -17.94 -43.07 -12.10
C VAL A 93 -17.12 -42.50 -10.94
N ARG A 94 -16.18 -43.27 -10.38
CA ARG A 94 -15.29 -42.77 -9.32
C ARG A 94 -14.46 -41.56 -9.76
N LEU A 95 -13.87 -41.60 -10.96
CA LEU A 95 -13.11 -40.47 -11.50
C LEU A 95 -13.98 -39.22 -11.68
N LEU A 96 -15.24 -39.39 -12.11
CA LEU A 96 -16.19 -38.28 -12.23
C LEU A 96 -16.59 -37.72 -10.86
N GLU A 97 -16.80 -38.58 -9.86
CA GLU A 97 -17.09 -38.19 -8.47
C GLU A 97 -15.92 -37.43 -7.84
N GLU A 98 -14.69 -37.93 -8.00
CA GLU A 98 -13.46 -37.26 -7.56
C GLU A 98 -13.33 -35.89 -8.22
N ARG A 99 -13.50 -35.81 -9.55
CA ARG A 99 -13.43 -34.54 -10.28
C ARG A 99 -14.52 -33.55 -9.82
N ASN A 100 -15.73 -34.03 -9.56
CA ASN A 100 -16.82 -33.19 -9.06
C ASN A 100 -16.52 -32.67 -7.64
N THR A 101 -15.92 -33.50 -6.80
CA THR A 101 -15.48 -33.12 -5.45
C THR A 101 -14.42 -32.01 -5.51
N VAL A 102 -13.45 -32.14 -6.41
CA VAL A 102 -12.42 -31.10 -6.64
C VAL A 102 -13.06 -29.80 -7.16
N TYR A 103 -14.02 -29.88 -8.10
CA TYR A 103 -14.72 -28.68 -8.57
C TYR A 103 -15.52 -28.00 -7.47
N MET A 104 -16.18 -28.78 -6.61
CA MET A 104 -16.91 -28.25 -5.45
C MET A 104 -15.96 -27.57 -4.47
N GLN A 105 -14.83 -28.21 -4.11
CA GLN A 105 -13.80 -27.61 -3.26
C GLN A 105 -13.27 -26.30 -3.86
N ARG A 106 -12.94 -26.31 -5.15
CA ARG A 106 -12.46 -25.11 -5.85
C ARG A 106 -13.50 -23.99 -5.86
N THR A 107 -14.77 -24.32 -5.99
CA THR A 107 -15.87 -23.34 -5.94
C THR A 107 -15.96 -22.72 -4.54
N CYS A 108 -15.89 -23.54 -3.48
CA CYS A 108 -15.87 -23.05 -2.10
C CYS A 108 -14.66 -22.14 -1.82
N GLU A 109 -13.46 -22.51 -2.27
CA GLU A 109 -12.26 -21.68 -2.15
C GLU A 109 -12.45 -20.30 -2.81
N LEU A 110 -12.96 -20.27 -4.05
CA LEU A 110 -13.21 -19.05 -4.79
C LEU A 110 -14.26 -18.16 -4.10
N GLU A 111 -15.30 -18.76 -3.52
CA GLU A 111 -16.29 -18.02 -2.73
C GLU A 111 -15.68 -17.40 -1.47
N GLU A 112 -14.79 -18.11 -0.78
CA GLU A 112 -14.08 -17.57 0.36
C GLU A 112 -13.13 -16.44 -0.03
N GLU A 113 -12.37 -16.60 -1.11
CA GLU A 113 -11.53 -15.55 -1.68
C GLU A 113 -12.36 -14.31 -2.02
N LEU A 114 -13.54 -14.49 -2.61
CA LEU A 114 -14.47 -13.40 -2.90
C LEU A 114 -14.98 -12.71 -1.62
N ARG A 115 -15.29 -13.47 -0.56
CA ARG A 115 -15.67 -12.88 0.75
C ARG A 115 -14.52 -12.06 1.34
N ARG A 116 -13.29 -12.59 1.33
CA ARG A 116 -12.09 -11.88 1.81
C ARG A 116 -11.83 -10.60 1.00
N ALA A 117 -11.89 -10.70 -0.33
CA ALA A 117 -11.71 -9.55 -1.22
C ALA A 117 -12.76 -8.46 -0.98
N ASN A 118 -14.02 -8.83 -0.74
CA ASN A 118 -15.08 -7.89 -0.39
C ASN A 118 -14.86 -7.22 0.97
N ALA A 119 -14.35 -7.95 1.98
CA ALA A 119 -14.02 -7.36 3.27
C ALA A 119 -12.91 -6.30 3.14
N VAL A 120 -11.84 -6.61 2.40
CA VAL A 120 -10.75 -5.66 2.12
C VAL A 120 -11.25 -4.45 1.33
N ARG A 121 -12.11 -4.65 0.32
CA ARG A 121 -12.73 -3.56 -0.44
C ARG A 121 -13.55 -2.64 0.45
N ASN A 122 -14.34 -3.18 1.36
CA ASN A 122 -15.14 -2.37 2.30
C ASN A 122 -14.25 -1.56 3.27
N GLN A 123 -13.13 -2.14 3.72
CA GLN A 123 -12.13 -1.43 4.52
C GLN A 123 -11.49 -0.29 3.72
N LEU A 124 -11.09 -0.54 2.46
CA LEU A 124 -10.55 0.47 1.56
C LEU A 124 -11.53 1.62 1.33
N ASP A 125 -12.81 1.32 1.11
CA ASP A 125 -13.86 2.34 0.94
C ASP A 125 -14.01 3.20 2.20
N THR A 126 -13.82 2.60 3.38
CA THR A 126 -13.85 3.32 4.67
C THR A 126 -12.64 4.24 4.80
N TYR A 127 -11.43 3.74 4.54
CA TYR A 127 -10.22 4.57 4.55
C TYR A 127 -10.28 5.70 3.52
N LYS A 128 -10.84 5.45 2.34
CA LYS A 128 -11.04 6.47 1.31
C LYS A 128 -11.98 7.59 1.79
N ARG A 129 -13.07 7.26 2.49
CA ARG A 129 -13.96 8.26 3.10
C ARG A 129 -13.24 9.06 4.18
N GLN A 130 -12.51 8.39 5.08
CA GLN A 130 -11.73 9.06 6.13
C GLN A 130 -10.68 10.02 5.55
N ALA A 131 -9.97 9.60 4.50
CA ALA A 131 -9.00 10.46 3.82
C ALA A 131 -9.67 11.70 3.20
N HIS A 132 -10.85 11.54 2.57
CA HIS A 132 -11.59 12.65 2.01
C HIS A 132 -12.11 13.63 3.08
N GLU A 133 -12.61 13.12 4.20
CA GLU A 133 -13.03 13.94 5.33
C GLU A 133 -11.87 14.72 5.94
N LEU A 134 -10.71 14.06 6.15
CA LEU A 134 -9.50 14.72 6.66
C LEU A 134 -8.99 15.78 5.69
N HIS A 135 -8.99 15.50 4.38
CA HIS A 135 -8.61 16.47 3.36
C HIS A 135 -9.53 17.69 3.37
N THR A 136 -10.84 17.48 3.50
CA THR A 136 -11.82 18.57 3.58
C THR A 136 -11.62 19.42 4.83
N LYS A 137 -11.38 18.79 5.99
CA LYS A 137 -11.07 19.49 7.24
C LYS A 137 -9.76 20.28 7.15
N HIS A 138 -8.72 19.68 6.57
CA HIS A 138 -7.44 20.34 6.37
C HIS A 138 -7.58 21.57 5.45
N SER A 139 -8.30 21.43 4.34
CA SER A 139 -8.58 22.55 3.44
C SER A 139 -9.38 23.66 4.12
N ALA A 140 -10.35 23.32 4.98
CA ALA A 140 -11.13 24.31 5.72
C ALA A 140 -10.27 25.07 6.76
N GLU A 141 -9.39 24.36 7.49
CA GLU A 141 -8.49 24.99 8.45
C GLU A 141 -7.41 25.84 7.75
N ALA A 142 -6.92 25.41 6.58
CA ALA A 142 -6.00 26.19 5.77
C ALA A 142 -6.63 27.53 5.34
N MET A 143 -7.86 27.50 4.81
CA MET A 143 -8.61 28.72 4.46
C MET A 143 -8.83 29.64 5.67
N LYS A 144 -9.10 29.06 6.84
CA LYS A 144 -9.26 29.81 8.09
C LYS A 144 -7.94 30.44 8.55
N ALA A 145 -6.82 29.73 8.42
CA ALA A 145 -5.49 30.25 8.73
C ALA A 145 -5.12 31.42 7.80
N GLU A 146 -5.40 31.32 6.50
CA GLU A 146 -5.22 32.40 5.53
C GLU A 146 -6.03 33.64 5.91
N LYS A 147 -7.29 33.45 6.32
CA LYS A 147 -8.14 34.54 6.80
C LYS A 147 -7.54 35.24 8.04
N TRP A 148 -7.10 34.48 9.04
CA TRP A 148 -6.47 35.05 10.22
C TRP A 148 -5.14 35.74 9.91
N GLN A 149 -4.37 35.20 8.97
CA GLN A 149 -3.13 35.82 8.51
C GLN A 149 -3.39 37.18 7.85
N PHE A 150 -4.45 37.28 7.04
CA PHE A 150 -4.88 38.54 6.45
C PHE A 150 -5.34 39.55 7.51
N GLU A 151 -6.18 39.12 8.46
CA GLU A 151 -6.65 39.98 9.56
C GLU A 151 -5.50 40.47 10.45
N TYR A 152 -4.56 39.59 10.78
CA TYR A 152 -3.36 39.93 11.53
C TYR A 152 -2.53 40.98 10.79
N LYS A 153 -2.25 40.77 9.50
CA LYS A 153 -1.49 41.73 8.69
C LYS A 153 -2.16 43.10 8.66
N ASN A 154 -3.47 43.16 8.44
CA ASN A 154 -4.22 44.42 8.44
C ASN A 154 -4.17 45.13 9.81
N LEU A 155 -4.22 44.38 10.90
CA LEU A 155 -4.12 44.95 12.25
C LEU A 155 -2.69 45.41 12.56
N HIS A 156 -1.68 44.67 12.11
CA HIS A 156 -0.28 45.03 12.23
C HIS A 156 0.05 46.30 11.44
N ASP A 157 -0.43 46.42 10.20
CA ASP A 157 -0.26 47.63 9.37
C ASP A 157 -0.87 48.88 10.07
N LYS A 158 -2.03 48.71 10.74
CA LYS A 158 -2.65 49.78 11.54
C LYS A 158 -1.83 50.13 12.78
N TYR A 159 -1.29 49.13 13.47
CA TYR A 159 -0.42 49.33 14.62
C TYR A 159 0.86 50.08 14.23
N ASP A 160 1.49 49.69 13.13
CA ASP A 160 2.69 50.36 12.58
C ASP A 160 2.41 51.81 12.18
N ALA A 161 1.23 52.08 11.60
CA ALA A 161 0.80 53.45 11.30
C ALA A 161 0.66 54.30 12.58
N LEU A 162 0.06 53.75 13.64
CA LEU A 162 -0.07 54.42 14.93
C LEU A 162 1.29 54.61 15.62
N LEU A 163 2.21 53.65 15.51
CA LEU A 163 3.58 53.80 16.02
C LEU A 163 4.30 54.95 15.35
N LYS A 164 4.26 55.05 14.02
CA LYS A 164 4.87 56.16 13.27
C LYS A 164 4.27 57.51 13.67
N GLU A 165 2.95 57.57 13.87
CA GLU A 165 2.29 58.79 14.31
C GLU A 165 2.69 59.19 15.74
N LYS A 166 2.82 58.22 16.65
CA LYS A 166 3.35 58.45 17.99
C LYS A 166 4.78 59.01 17.94
N GLU A 167 5.66 58.44 17.11
CA GLU A 167 7.04 58.92 16.94
C GLU A 167 7.07 60.33 16.34
N ARG A 168 6.19 60.64 15.38
CA ARG A 168 6.01 61.98 14.83
C ARG A 168 5.62 62.99 15.90
N LEU A 169 4.60 62.67 16.71
CA LEU A 169 4.15 63.54 17.82
C LEU A 169 5.21 63.72 18.90
N ILE A 170 6.00 62.67 19.21
CA ILE A 170 7.14 62.78 20.14
C ILE A 170 8.16 63.77 19.60
N SER A 171 8.51 63.64 18.31
CA SER A 171 9.46 64.52 17.64
C SER A 171 8.96 65.97 17.61
N GLU A 172 7.69 66.20 17.28
CA GLU A 172 7.07 67.53 17.35
C GLU A 172 7.05 68.11 18.77
N ARG A 173 6.79 67.28 19.78
CA ARG A 173 6.86 67.70 21.18
C ARG A 173 8.28 68.09 21.56
N ASP A 174 9.29 67.35 21.13
CA ASP A 174 10.69 67.65 21.43
C ASP A 174 11.17 68.92 20.72
N THR A 175 10.80 69.16 19.46
CA THR A 175 11.13 70.42 18.76
C THR A 175 10.41 71.63 19.37
N LEU A 176 9.15 71.48 19.78
CA LEU A 176 8.43 72.53 20.50
C LEU A 176 9.05 72.82 21.87
N ARG A 177 9.57 71.79 22.55
CA ARG A 177 10.29 71.96 23.81
C ARG A 177 11.61 72.71 23.61
N GLU A 178 12.38 72.33 22.60
CA GLU A 178 13.65 73.00 22.24
C GLU A 178 13.42 74.47 21.88
N THR A 179 12.45 74.77 21.01
CA THR A 179 12.10 76.16 20.67
C THR A 179 11.59 76.96 21.88
N ASN A 180 10.86 76.35 22.82
CA ASN A 180 10.46 77.03 24.05
C ASN A 180 11.68 77.36 24.93
N ASP A 181 12.62 76.41 25.05
CA ASP A 181 13.84 76.57 25.81
C ASP A 181 14.75 77.66 25.18
N GLU A 182 14.88 77.68 23.84
CA GLU A 182 15.57 78.75 23.11
C GLU A 182 14.94 80.13 23.34
N LEU A 183 13.61 80.23 23.28
CA LEU A 183 12.90 81.48 23.55
C LEU A 183 13.10 81.96 24.99
N ARG A 184 13.10 81.03 25.97
CA ARG A 184 13.41 81.36 27.37
C ARG A 184 14.86 81.84 27.52
N CYS A 185 15.81 81.18 26.87
CA CYS A 185 17.21 81.63 26.85
C CYS A 185 17.35 83.03 26.23
N ALA A 186 16.69 83.30 25.11
CA ALA A 186 16.68 84.62 24.48
C ALA A 186 16.05 85.68 25.39
N GLN A 187 14.96 85.37 26.10
CA GLN A 187 14.35 86.26 27.08
C GLN A 187 15.26 86.53 28.28
N VAL A 188 15.96 85.51 28.81
CA VAL A 188 16.93 85.68 29.90
C VAL A 188 18.11 86.53 29.43
N GLN A 189 18.64 86.29 28.23
CA GLN A 189 19.71 87.09 27.64
C GLN A 189 19.28 88.54 27.43
N GLN A 190 18.05 88.78 26.95
CA GLN A 190 17.48 90.11 26.81
C GLN A 190 17.27 90.80 28.18
N ARG A 191 16.86 90.05 29.22
CA ARG A 191 16.70 90.57 30.58
C ARG A 191 18.04 90.89 31.24
N CYS A 192 19.08 90.08 31.03
CA CYS A 192 20.45 90.36 31.47
C CYS A 192 21.05 91.59 30.79
N LEU A 193 20.72 91.85 29.51
CA LEU A 193 21.15 93.06 28.80
C LEU A 193 20.44 94.33 29.31
N CYS A 194 19.25 94.21 29.91
CA CYS A 194 18.51 95.33 30.50
C CYS A 194 18.86 95.59 31.97
N ASP A 195 19.57 94.68 32.64
CA ASP A 195 19.81 94.71 34.10
C ASP A 195 21.27 94.33 34.42
N SER A 196 22.26 94.96 33.76
CA SER A 196 23.64 95.25 34.23
C SER A 196 24.66 95.30 33.09
N ASP A 197 25.44 96.38 33.10
CA ASP A 197 26.74 96.55 32.44
C ASP A 197 27.79 95.60 33.07
N VAL A 198 27.72 94.28 32.84
CA VAL A 198 28.86 93.37 33.08
C VAL A 198 28.80 92.16 32.14
N THR A 199 29.88 92.01 31.38
CA THR A 199 30.24 90.85 30.55
C THR A 199 30.44 89.59 31.39
N VAL A 200 29.50 88.64 31.34
CA VAL A 200 29.71 87.26 31.81
C VAL A 200 29.27 86.28 30.73
N GLY A 201 30.03 86.25 29.64
CA GLY A 201 30.16 85.05 28.81
C GLY A 201 31.40 84.29 29.27
N ASN A 202 31.23 83.02 29.66
CA ASN A 202 32.28 81.99 29.89
C ASN A 202 32.53 81.47 31.32
N LEU A 203 31.84 81.89 32.38
CA LEU A 203 32.16 81.38 33.73
C LEU A 203 31.42 80.09 34.15
N ALA A 204 30.34 79.71 33.47
CA ALA A 204 29.51 78.55 33.86
C ALA A 204 30.11 77.18 33.50
N ALA A 205 31.08 77.13 32.57
CA ALA A 205 31.78 75.89 32.22
C ALA A 205 32.95 75.56 33.17
N GLU A 206 33.46 76.56 33.91
CA GLU A 206 34.70 76.45 34.68
C GLU A 206 34.49 76.21 36.19
N ILE A 207 33.28 76.39 36.73
CA ILE A 207 32.97 76.19 38.16
C ILE A 207 32.03 75.00 38.37
N MET A 208 32.41 73.83 37.87
CA MET A 208 31.89 72.57 38.42
C MET A 208 32.96 72.01 39.36
N PRO A 209 32.76 72.09 40.70
CA PRO A 209 33.67 71.53 41.70
C PRO A 209 34.14 70.13 41.30
N ALA A 210 35.43 69.85 41.44
CA ALA A 210 36.02 68.58 41.00
C ALA A 210 35.33 67.37 41.66
N GLU A 211 34.85 67.55 42.89
CA GLU A 211 34.12 66.57 43.69
C GLU A 211 32.74 66.23 43.10
N LEU A 212 32.08 67.20 42.46
CA LEU A 212 30.80 66.99 41.76
C LEU A 212 31.03 66.28 40.42
N LYS A 213 32.11 66.58 39.69
CA LYS A 213 32.48 65.86 38.46
C LYS A 213 32.80 64.40 38.77
N GLU A 214 33.57 64.12 39.83
CA GLU A 214 33.90 62.76 40.26
C GLU A 214 32.65 61.98 40.70
N THR A 215 31.75 62.62 41.45
CA THR A 215 30.48 61.99 41.87
C THR A 215 29.60 61.66 40.66
N VAL A 216 29.53 62.53 39.67
CA VAL A 216 28.78 62.29 38.42
C VAL A 216 29.38 61.12 37.64
N VAL A 217 30.71 61.03 37.51
CA VAL A 217 31.37 59.91 36.83
C VAL A 217 31.15 58.59 37.58
N ARG A 218 31.22 58.60 38.91
CA ARG A 218 30.92 57.40 39.73
C ARG A 218 29.47 56.95 39.53
N LEU A 219 28.50 57.87 39.64
CA LEU A 219 27.08 57.57 39.42
C LEU A 219 26.79 57.13 37.98
N GLN A 220 27.50 57.66 36.98
CA GLN A 220 27.41 57.20 35.59
C GLN A 220 27.95 55.77 35.43
N SER A 221 29.08 55.44 36.07
CA SER A 221 29.62 54.09 36.06
C SER A 221 28.70 53.09 36.78
N GLU A 222 28.10 53.51 37.90
CA GLU A 222 27.14 52.73 38.67
C GLU A 222 25.84 52.51 37.88
N ASN A 223 25.28 53.55 37.25
CA ASN A 223 24.13 53.41 36.35
C ASN A 223 24.42 52.46 35.19
N LYS A 224 25.60 52.55 34.59
CA LYS A 224 26.00 51.63 33.51
C LYS A 224 26.07 50.19 34.01
N MET A 225 26.58 49.96 35.21
CA MET A 225 26.60 48.63 35.83
C MET A 225 25.19 48.13 36.15
N LEU A 226 24.32 48.98 36.68
CA LEU A 226 22.92 48.66 36.96
C LEU A 226 22.14 48.31 35.69
N CYS A 227 22.35 49.03 34.58
CA CYS A 227 21.74 48.71 33.30
C CYS A 227 22.17 47.32 32.77
N VAL A 228 23.46 46.98 32.86
CA VAL A 228 23.96 45.65 32.45
C VAL A 228 23.39 44.55 33.35
N GLN A 229 23.27 44.83 34.65
CA GLN A 229 22.68 43.90 35.61
C GLN A 229 21.18 43.69 35.36
N GLU A 230 20.43 44.76 35.08
CA GLU A 230 19.01 44.69 34.72
C GLU A 230 18.81 43.85 33.45
N GLU A 231 19.63 44.06 32.43
CA GLU A 231 19.57 43.29 31.18
C GLU A 231 19.86 41.79 31.42
N SER A 232 20.83 41.47 32.30
CA SER A 232 21.09 40.09 32.70
C SER A 232 19.89 39.47 33.44
N TYR A 233 19.20 40.21 34.30
CA TYR A 233 17.98 39.72 34.95
C TYR A 233 16.83 39.54 33.98
N ARG A 234 16.66 40.45 33.01
CA ARG A 234 15.67 40.30 31.94
C ARG A 234 15.93 39.05 31.10
N GLN A 235 17.18 38.79 30.75
CA GLN A 235 17.56 37.59 30.01
C GLN A 235 17.24 36.31 30.80
N LYS A 236 17.61 36.26 32.09
CA LYS A 236 17.25 35.14 32.97
C LYS A 236 15.74 34.96 33.11
N LEU A 237 14.97 36.04 33.15
CA LEU A 237 13.51 35.98 33.22
C LEU A 237 12.92 35.34 31.96
N VAL A 238 13.45 35.70 30.77
CA VAL A 238 13.04 35.10 29.49
C VAL A 238 13.40 33.60 29.43
N GLU A 239 14.60 33.22 29.90
CA GLU A 239 15.03 31.83 29.95
C GLU A 239 14.13 30.99 30.86
N VAL A 240 13.86 31.46 32.08
CA VAL A 240 12.96 30.77 33.02
C VAL A 240 11.53 30.69 32.47
N GLN A 241 11.06 31.73 31.78
CA GLN A 241 9.74 31.73 31.13
C GLN A 241 9.67 30.68 30.02
N ALA A 242 10.72 30.54 29.21
CA ALA A 242 10.80 29.53 28.15
C ALA A 242 10.83 28.10 28.72
N GLU A 243 11.60 27.87 29.79
CA GLU A 243 11.64 26.57 30.49
C GLU A 243 10.29 26.22 31.10
N LEU A 244 9.58 27.20 31.70
CA LEU A 244 8.24 27.01 32.23
C LEU A 244 7.25 26.61 31.14
N GLU A 245 7.29 27.27 29.98
CA GLU A 245 6.43 26.93 28.85
C GLU A 245 6.74 25.54 28.27
N GLU A 246 8.01 25.14 28.22
CA GLU A 246 8.41 23.80 27.79
C GLU A 246 7.94 22.72 28.79
N ALA A 247 8.12 22.96 30.09
CA ALA A 247 7.62 22.08 31.13
C ALA A 247 6.08 21.96 31.08
N GLN A 248 5.38 23.07 30.84
CA GLN A 248 3.91 23.07 30.65
C GLN A 248 3.49 22.28 29.41
N ARG A 249 4.18 22.45 28.28
CA ARG A 249 3.94 21.66 27.05
C ARG A 249 4.12 20.16 27.32
N SER A 250 5.23 19.78 27.96
CA SER A 250 5.51 18.38 28.32
C SER A 250 4.45 17.80 29.26
N ARG A 251 4.06 18.54 30.30
CA ARG A 251 2.98 18.14 31.23
C ARG A 251 1.66 17.92 30.50
N ASN A 252 1.27 18.83 29.60
CA ASN A 252 0.03 18.72 28.84
C ASN A 252 0.05 17.46 27.95
N THR A 253 1.18 17.17 27.29
CA THR A 253 1.34 15.93 26.50
C THR A 253 1.18 14.69 27.39
N LEU A 254 1.83 14.65 28.55
CA LEU A 254 1.70 13.54 29.50
C LEU A 254 0.27 13.39 30.02
N GLU A 255 -0.44 14.48 30.33
CA GLU A 255 -1.85 14.44 30.74
C GLU A 255 -2.76 13.88 29.64
N THR A 256 -2.55 14.26 28.38
CA THR A 256 -3.31 13.70 27.26
C THR A 256 -3.07 12.20 27.08
N GLN A 257 -1.81 11.76 27.22
CA GLN A 257 -1.46 10.34 27.15
C GLN A 257 -2.06 9.57 28.32
N ASN A 258 -2.02 10.12 29.55
CA ASN A 258 -2.61 9.49 30.73
C ASN A 258 -4.13 9.33 30.57
N ARG A 259 -4.81 10.33 30.02
CA ARG A 259 -6.25 10.25 29.73
C ARG A 259 -6.56 9.15 28.72
N LEU A 260 -5.77 9.01 27.66
CA LEU A 260 -5.95 7.96 26.66
C LEU A 260 -5.70 6.57 27.26
N ASN A 261 -4.63 6.42 28.05
CA ASN A 261 -4.33 5.16 28.74
C ASN A 261 -5.47 4.79 29.71
N GLN A 262 -6.02 5.77 30.44
CA GLN A 262 -7.15 5.54 31.35
C GLN A 262 -8.41 5.09 30.59
N GLN A 263 -8.66 5.64 29.40
CA GLN A 263 -9.76 5.19 28.52
C GLN A 263 -9.55 3.74 28.08
N GLN A 264 -8.35 3.39 27.60
CA GLN A 264 -8.03 2.01 27.21
C GLN A 264 -8.18 1.02 28.38
N ILE A 265 -7.74 1.40 29.58
CA ILE A 265 -7.92 0.57 30.78
C ILE A 265 -9.41 0.38 31.09
N SER A 266 -10.23 1.43 30.95
CA SER A 266 -11.68 1.32 31.18
C SER A 266 -12.39 0.43 30.14
N GLU A 267 -11.98 0.51 28.87
CA GLU A 267 -12.49 -0.35 27.81
C GLU A 267 -12.13 -1.81 28.04
N LEU A 268 -10.87 -2.10 28.37
CA LEU A 268 -10.42 -3.45 28.70
C LEU A 268 -11.14 -4.01 29.93
N ARG A 269 -11.37 -3.20 30.96
CA ARG A 269 -12.15 -3.60 32.15
C ARG A 269 -13.59 -3.94 31.78
N SER A 270 -14.25 -3.12 30.96
CA SER A 270 -15.61 -3.39 30.47
C SER A 270 -15.69 -4.69 29.66
N GLN A 271 -14.70 -4.96 28.80
CA GLN A 271 -14.61 -6.23 28.07
C GLN A 271 -14.43 -7.43 29.00
N ILE A 272 -13.60 -7.31 30.04
CA ILE A 272 -13.43 -8.35 31.05
C ILE A 272 -14.74 -8.58 31.83
N GLU A 273 -15.44 -7.51 32.23
CA GLU A 273 -16.72 -7.59 32.93
C GLU A 273 -17.82 -8.24 32.08
N GLU A 274 -17.89 -7.93 30.78
CA GLU A 274 -18.80 -8.59 29.84
C GLU A 274 -18.49 -10.09 29.73
N LEU A 275 -17.22 -10.44 29.55
CA LEU A 275 -16.80 -11.84 29.48
C LEU A 275 -17.11 -12.60 30.78
N GLN A 276 -16.94 -11.95 31.94
CA GLN A 276 -17.31 -12.53 33.24
C GLN A 276 -18.82 -12.71 33.39
N ARG A 277 -19.64 -11.74 32.95
CA ARG A 277 -21.11 -11.85 32.94
C ARG A 277 -21.57 -13.01 32.06
N VAL A 278 -21.04 -13.10 30.84
CA VAL A 278 -21.37 -14.20 29.91
C VAL A 278 -20.99 -15.55 30.51
N LEU A 279 -19.87 -15.64 31.21
CA LEU A 279 -19.45 -16.87 31.89
C LEU A 279 -20.42 -17.25 33.03
N GLN A 280 -20.84 -16.28 33.84
CA GLN A 280 -21.70 -16.49 35.01
C GLN A 280 -23.17 -16.80 34.61
N GLU A 281 -23.66 -16.23 33.52
CA GLU A 281 -24.98 -16.55 32.95
C GLU A 281 -25.05 -17.98 32.39
N GLN A 282 -23.91 -18.54 31.97
CA GLN A 282 -23.84 -19.93 31.49
C GLN A 282 -23.78 -20.98 32.62
N ASP A 283 -23.38 -20.59 33.83
CA ASP A 283 -23.30 -21.50 34.99
C ASP A 283 -24.66 -21.74 35.68
N GLY A 284 -25.69 -20.93 35.36
CA GLY A 284 -27.01 -20.98 36.02
C GLY A 284 -28.04 -21.96 35.44
N LYS A 285 -27.72 -22.72 34.37
CA LYS A 285 -28.67 -23.64 33.69
C LYS A 285 -28.23 -25.09 33.81
N THR A 286 -28.69 -25.75 34.87
CA THR A 286 -28.20 -27.03 35.38
C THR A 286 -28.50 -28.28 34.53
N GLU A 287 -29.23 -28.19 33.40
CA GLU A 287 -29.38 -29.32 32.45
C GLU A 287 -28.46 -29.21 31.21
N ASP A 288 -28.03 -28.01 30.83
CA ASP A 288 -27.03 -27.80 29.77
C ASP A 288 -25.59 -28.05 30.26
N SER A 289 -25.39 -28.14 31.58
CA SER A 289 -24.09 -28.34 32.24
C SER A 289 -23.35 -29.58 31.74
N SER A 290 -24.04 -30.69 31.48
CA SER A 290 -23.39 -31.93 30.99
C SER A 290 -22.88 -31.82 29.54
N LEU A 291 -23.56 -31.02 28.71
CA LEU A 291 -23.28 -30.87 27.29
C LEU A 291 -22.25 -29.76 27.06
N LEU A 292 -22.29 -28.71 27.88
CA LEU A 292 -21.25 -27.70 28.02
C LEU A 292 -19.96 -28.27 28.61
N GLN A 293 -20.03 -29.14 29.61
CA GLN A 293 -18.86 -29.81 30.18
C GLN A 293 -18.15 -30.68 29.13
N LYS A 294 -18.90 -31.44 28.32
CA LYS A 294 -18.33 -32.18 27.18
C LYS A 294 -17.74 -31.28 26.10
N LYS A 295 -18.38 -30.13 25.81
CA LYS A 295 -17.82 -29.15 24.86
C LYS A 295 -16.57 -28.47 25.41
N LEU A 296 -16.54 -28.16 26.70
CA LEU A 296 -15.39 -27.59 27.39
C LEU A 296 -14.22 -28.57 27.40
N GLU A 297 -14.47 -29.85 27.66
CA GLU A 297 -13.47 -30.91 27.60
C GLU A 297 -12.91 -31.06 26.17
N ALA A 298 -13.78 -31.04 25.15
CA ALA A 298 -13.35 -31.04 23.75
C ALA A 298 -12.59 -29.76 23.33
N HIS A 299 -12.93 -28.60 23.90
CA HIS A 299 -12.21 -27.34 23.66
C HIS A 299 -10.86 -27.31 24.40
N LEU A 300 -10.78 -27.88 25.59
CA LEU A 300 -9.52 -28.06 26.32
C LEU A 300 -8.61 -29.04 25.60
N GLU A 301 -9.14 -30.13 25.06
CA GLU A 301 -8.37 -31.09 24.25
C GLU A 301 -7.84 -30.41 22.97
N LYS A 302 -8.68 -29.66 22.24
CA LYS A 302 -8.23 -28.86 21.10
C LYS A 302 -7.23 -27.76 21.47
N LEU A 303 -7.33 -27.18 22.66
CA LEU A 303 -6.37 -26.20 23.16
C LEU A 303 -5.03 -26.86 23.47
N HIS A 304 -5.03 -28.06 24.06
CA HIS A 304 -3.81 -28.84 24.30
C HIS A 304 -3.16 -29.30 22.99
N GLU A 305 -3.95 -29.75 22.01
CA GLU A 305 -3.47 -30.08 20.67
C GLU A 305 -2.85 -28.86 19.99
N ALA A 306 -3.55 -27.72 20.00
CA ALA A 306 -3.04 -26.47 19.45
C ALA A 306 -1.78 -25.97 20.18
N HIS A 307 -1.70 -26.14 21.50
CA HIS A 307 -0.51 -25.79 22.27
C HIS A 307 0.68 -26.70 21.93
N THR A 308 0.43 -28.00 21.77
CA THR A 308 1.43 -28.99 21.36
C THR A 308 1.94 -28.70 19.94
N ASP A 309 1.04 -28.34 19.02
CA ASP A 309 1.40 -27.96 17.66
C ASP A 309 2.14 -26.62 17.58
N LEU A 310 1.76 -25.65 18.42
CA LEU A 310 2.50 -24.40 18.57
C LEU A 310 3.89 -24.65 19.14
N GLN A 311 4.04 -25.55 20.12
CA GLN A 311 5.32 -25.92 20.68
C GLN A 311 6.22 -26.58 19.64
N LYS A 312 5.70 -27.55 18.87
CA LYS A 312 6.44 -28.14 17.73
C LYS A 312 6.83 -27.11 16.68
N LYS A 313 5.92 -26.17 16.35
CA LYS A 313 6.25 -25.07 15.42
C LYS A 313 7.32 -24.15 15.99
N ARG A 314 7.36 -23.96 17.31
CA ARG A 314 8.37 -23.16 17.99
C ARG A 314 9.74 -23.82 17.97
N GLU A 315 9.78 -25.13 18.21
CA GLU A 315 11.00 -25.94 18.05
C GLU A 315 11.51 -25.91 16.60
N VAL A 316 10.62 -26.00 15.61
CA VAL A 316 10.99 -25.86 14.19
C VAL A 316 11.46 -24.45 13.85
N ILE A 317 10.87 -23.41 14.45
CA ILE A 317 11.35 -22.03 14.29
C ILE A 317 12.74 -21.88 14.92
N ASP A 318 12.98 -22.41 16.12
CA ASP A 318 14.29 -22.38 16.79
C ASP A 318 15.36 -23.16 16.00
N ASP A 319 14.97 -24.22 15.27
CA ASP A 319 15.86 -24.96 14.36
C ASP A 319 16.11 -24.23 13.03
N LEU A 320 15.16 -23.43 12.56
CA LEU A 320 15.25 -22.63 11.32
C LEU A 320 15.83 -21.23 11.54
N GLU A 321 15.81 -20.72 12.77
CA GLU A 321 16.42 -19.46 13.14
C GLU A 321 17.94 -19.66 13.12
N PRO A 322 18.69 -18.94 12.25
CA PRO A 322 20.12 -19.08 12.21
C PRO A 322 20.65 -18.65 13.59
N LYS A 323 21.11 -19.62 14.38
CA LYS A 323 21.85 -19.34 15.62
C LYS A 323 22.88 -18.30 15.24
N VAL A 324 22.81 -17.11 15.85
CA VAL A 324 23.79 -16.05 15.62
C VAL A 324 25.11 -16.62 16.07
N ASP A 325 25.84 -17.21 15.13
CA ASP A 325 27.09 -17.86 15.39
C ASP A 325 28.01 -16.80 15.98
N GLY A 326 28.72 -17.15 17.06
CA GLY A 326 29.70 -16.25 17.68
C GLY A 326 30.76 -15.73 16.68
N ASN A 327 30.88 -16.36 15.50
CA ASN A 327 31.67 -15.87 14.39
C ASN A 327 31.12 -14.59 13.73
N MET A 328 29.80 -14.44 13.61
CA MET A 328 29.19 -13.24 13.02
C MET A 328 29.25 -12.06 13.99
N ALA A 329 29.04 -12.32 15.29
CA ALA A 329 29.25 -11.32 16.34
C ALA A 329 30.71 -10.84 16.36
N LYS A 330 31.69 -11.74 16.33
CA LYS A 330 33.12 -11.39 16.24
C LYS A 330 33.46 -10.60 14.97
N LYS A 331 32.85 -10.94 13.82
CA LYS A 331 33.03 -10.22 12.57
C LYS A 331 32.50 -8.78 12.67
N ILE A 332 31.37 -8.59 13.34
CA ILE A 332 30.79 -7.27 13.59
C ILE A 332 31.71 -6.46 14.50
N ASP A 333 32.22 -7.04 15.59
CA ASP A 333 33.14 -6.38 16.51
C ASP A 333 34.47 -5.99 15.81
N GLU A 334 35.02 -6.88 14.98
CA GLU A 334 36.21 -6.59 14.16
C GLU A 334 35.98 -5.42 13.20
N LEU A 335 34.83 -5.40 12.52
CA LEU A 335 34.48 -4.31 11.61
C LEU A 335 34.25 -2.98 12.34
N GLN A 336 33.65 -3.02 13.52
CA GLN A 336 33.48 -1.84 14.37
C GLN A 336 34.82 -1.27 14.83
N GLU A 337 35.79 -2.12 15.21
CA GLU A 337 37.12 -1.66 15.61
C GLU A 337 37.92 -1.09 14.43
N ILE A 338 37.79 -1.68 13.23
CA ILE A 338 38.38 -1.11 12.00
C ILE A 338 37.77 0.26 11.69
N LEU A 339 36.45 0.41 11.85
CA LEU A 339 35.77 1.69 11.63
C LEU A 339 36.28 2.75 12.60
N ARG A 340 36.34 2.41 13.90
CA ARG A 340 36.86 3.28 14.96
C ARG A 340 38.29 3.74 14.69
N LYS A 341 39.14 2.83 14.19
CA LYS A 341 40.52 3.16 13.81
C LYS A 341 40.56 4.12 12.61
N LYS A 342 39.70 3.93 11.61
CA LYS A 342 39.61 4.83 10.44
C LYS A 342 39.12 6.22 10.81
N ASP A 343 38.19 6.34 11.75
CA ASP A 343 37.73 7.62 12.26
C ASP A 343 38.85 8.38 13.00
N GLU A 344 39.65 7.68 13.80
CA GLU A 344 40.80 8.28 14.49
C GLU A 344 41.89 8.72 13.49
N ASP A 345 42.18 7.91 12.47
CA ASP A 345 43.11 8.29 11.39
C ASP A 345 42.60 9.52 10.62
N MET A 346 41.28 9.60 10.38
CA MET A 346 40.64 10.74 9.71
C MET A 346 40.77 12.02 10.55
N LYS A 347 40.52 11.92 11.86
CA LYS A 347 40.69 13.03 12.80
C LYS A 347 42.15 13.51 12.88
N GLN A 348 43.11 12.59 12.89
CA GLN A 348 44.53 12.95 12.84
C GLN A 348 44.91 13.63 11.53
N MET A 349 44.33 13.20 10.41
CA MET A 349 44.50 13.86 9.12
C MET A 349 43.91 15.28 9.14
N GLU A 350 42.70 15.46 9.66
CA GLU A 350 42.06 16.77 9.83
C GLU A 350 42.91 17.72 10.68
N ASP A 351 43.45 17.25 11.81
CA ASP A 351 44.33 18.04 12.66
C ASP A 351 45.63 18.44 11.95
N ARG A 352 46.20 17.55 11.13
CA ARG A 352 47.37 17.89 10.30
C ARG A 352 47.02 18.94 9.24
N TYR A 353 45.90 18.80 8.54
CA TYR A 353 45.43 19.79 7.58
C TYR A 353 45.18 21.14 8.25
N LYS A 354 44.56 21.14 9.42
CA LYS A 354 44.34 22.36 10.20
C LYS A 354 45.66 23.06 10.54
N ARG A 355 46.68 22.32 10.99
CA ARG A 355 48.03 22.86 11.23
C ARG A 355 48.70 23.38 9.95
N TYR A 356 48.54 22.71 8.81
CA TYR A 356 49.09 23.20 7.54
C TYR A 356 48.39 24.49 7.09
N VAL A 357 47.08 24.57 7.24
CA VAL A 357 46.31 25.77 6.92
C VAL A 357 46.65 26.91 7.87
N GLU A 358 46.84 26.65 9.16
CA GLU A 358 47.31 27.65 10.12
C GLU A 358 48.72 28.13 9.80
N LYS A 359 49.66 27.22 9.47
CA LYS A 359 51.00 27.60 8.98
C LYS A 359 50.92 28.46 7.72
N ALA A 360 50.07 28.10 6.75
CA ALA A 360 49.86 28.90 5.55
C ALA A 360 49.29 30.29 5.88
N ARG A 361 48.31 30.39 6.80
CA ARG A 361 47.79 31.69 7.27
C ARG A 361 48.87 32.52 7.95
N THR A 362 49.71 31.91 8.78
CA THR A 362 50.82 32.62 9.44
C THR A 362 51.84 33.10 8.42
N VAL A 363 52.20 32.27 7.43
CA VAL A 363 53.11 32.64 6.34
C VAL A 363 52.52 33.80 5.51
N ILE A 364 51.24 33.74 5.15
CA ILE A 364 50.53 34.84 4.47
C ILE A 364 50.56 36.11 5.31
N LYS A 365 50.34 36.00 6.62
CA LYS A 365 50.35 37.13 7.55
C LYS A 365 51.75 37.74 7.74
N THR A 366 52.81 36.94 7.64
CA THR A 366 54.21 37.41 7.66
C THR A 366 54.73 37.93 6.32
N LEU A 367 54.07 37.56 5.21
CA LEU A 367 54.43 37.98 3.86
C LEU A 367 53.66 39.21 3.37
N ASP A 368 52.95 39.93 4.25
CA ASP A 368 52.24 41.16 3.87
C ASP A 368 53.00 42.44 4.29
N PRO A 369 53.99 42.88 3.51
CA PRO A 369 54.30 44.29 3.31
C PRO A 369 53.68 44.78 2.00
N LYS A 370 52.86 45.82 2.11
CA LYS A 370 52.37 46.75 1.06
C LYS A 370 53.17 46.71 -0.27
N GLN A 371 52.55 46.27 -1.37
CA GLN A 371 52.54 46.87 -2.74
C GLN A 371 52.14 45.84 -3.85
N GLN A 372 51.41 46.32 -4.85
CA GLN A 372 51.01 45.80 -6.19
C GLN A 372 52.03 44.87 -6.96
N PRO A 373 51.74 44.35 -8.18
CA PRO A 373 50.74 43.36 -8.64
C PRO A 373 51.39 42.18 -9.46
N VAL A 374 50.61 41.16 -9.85
CA VAL A 374 50.88 40.11 -10.88
C VAL A 374 51.92 39.01 -10.56
N THR A 375 51.44 37.77 -10.41
CA THR A 375 51.66 36.67 -11.40
C THR A 375 50.77 35.46 -11.10
N ARG A 376 49.89 35.17 -12.06
CA ARG A 376 49.00 34.00 -12.06
C ARG A 376 49.83 32.73 -12.16
N THR A 377 49.60 31.78 -11.26
CA THR A 377 50.12 30.42 -11.37
C THR A 377 49.35 29.65 -12.46
N PRO A 378 50.05 28.95 -13.39
CA PRO A 378 49.43 28.25 -14.52
C PRO A 378 48.44 27.16 -14.10
N ASP A 379 48.63 26.57 -12.93
CA ASP A 379 47.74 25.53 -12.38
C ASP A 379 46.35 26.07 -12.02
N ILE A 380 46.26 27.32 -11.54
CA ILE A 380 44.97 27.95 -11.22
C ILE A 380 44.19 28.24 -12.51
N GLN A 381 44.88 28.60 -13.60
CA GLN A 381 44.23 28.82 -14.88
C GLN A 381 43.77 27.49 -15.51
N ALA A 382 44.56 26.42 -15.39
CA ALA A 382 44.18 25.09 -15.84
C ALA A 382 42.95 24.53 -15.09
N LEU A 383 42.90 24.71 -13.76
CA LEU A 383 41.75 24.31 -12.95
C LEU A 383 40.50 25.13 -13.28
N LYS A 384 40.63 26.43 -13.54
CA LYS A 384 39.50 27.25 -14.02
C LYS A 384 38.99 26.76 -15.37
N ASN A 385 39.87 26.45 -16.31
CA ASN A 385 39.46 25.91 -17.60
C ASN A 385 38.76 24.55 -17.45
N GLN A 386 39.26 23.66 -16.59
CA GLN A 386 38.60 22.39 -16.30
C GLN A 386 37.23 22.56 -15.63
N LEU A 387 37.07 23.53 -14.74
CA LEU A 387 35.79 23.84 -14.12
C LEU A 387 34.78 24.31 -15.18
N THR A 388 35.18 25.23 -16.06
CA THR A 388 34.32 25.71 -17.15
C THR A 388 33.96 24.59 -18.15
N GLU A 389 34.86 23.63 -18.39
CA GLU A 389 34.58 22.48 -19.24
C GLU A 389 33.57 21.54 -18.59
N LYS A 390 33.73 21.26 -17.29
CA LYS A 390 32.78 20.45 -16.52
C LYS A 390 31.41 21.12 -16.43
N GLU A 391 31.35 22.44 -16.21
CA GLU A 391 30.10 23.21 -16.22
C GLU A 391 29.41 23.12 -17.59
N ARG A 392 30.16 23.24 -18.69
CA ARG A 392 29.60 23.06 -20.04
C ARG A 392 29.10 21.62 -20.28
N ARG A 393 29.83 20.63 -19.77
CA ARG A 393 29.43 19.21 -19.88
C ARG A 393 28.17 18.93 -19.07
N ILE A 394 28.05 19.49 -17.87
CA ILE A 394 26.84 19.40 -17.04
C ILE A 394 25.66 20.01 -17.80
N HIS A 395 25.81 21.22 -18.33
CA HIS A 395 24.74 21.88 -19.08
C HIS A 395 24.29 21.08 -20.31
N HIS A 396 25.24 20.46 -21.03
CA HIS A 396 24.92 19.59 -22.15
C HIS A 396 24.15 18.33 -21.73
N LEU A 397 24.56 17.69 -20.63
CA LEU A 397 23.88 16.51 -20.08
C LEU A 397 22.48 16.85 -19.55
N GLU A 398 22.29 18.00 -18.91
CA GLU A 398 20.99 18.49 -18.46
C GLU A 398 20.04 18.72 -19.64
N HIS A 399 20.54 19.37 -20.69
CA HIS A 399 19.76 19.60 -21.91
C HIS A 399 19.40 18.29 -22.63
N ASP A 400 20.33 17.33 -22.71
CA ASP A 400 20.05 16.02 -23.29
C ASP A 400 19.06 15.21 -22.44
N PHE A 401 19.14 15.31 -21.11
CA PHE A 401 18.19 14.71 -20.19
C PHE A 401 16.78 15.28 -20.38
N GLU A 402 16.66 16.61 -20.46
CA GLU A 402 15.36 17.26 -20.70
C GLU A 402 14.76 16.87 -22.06
N LYS A 403 15.58 16.83 -23.12
CA LYS A 403 15.15 16.29 -24.42
C LYS A 403 14.69 14.84 -24.33
N ASN A 404 15.40 14.00 -23.58
CA ASN A 404 15.04 12.60 -23.43
C ASN A 404 13.73 12.43 -22.65
N LYS A 405 13.53 13.23 -21.61
CA LYS A 405 12.29 13.29 -20.83
C LYS A 405 11.10 13.68 -21.71
N VAL A 406 11.23 14.74 -22.52
CA VAL A 406 10.17 15.16 -23.45
C VAL A 406 9.84 14.08 -24.49
N ARG A 407 10.84 13.34 -25.01
CA ARG A 407 10.59 12.21 -25.90
C ARG A 407 9.86 11.08 -25.19
N HIS A 408 10.26 10.74 -23.97
CA HIS A 408 9.61 9.71 -23.19
C HIS A 408 8.14 10.05 -22.89
N ASP A 409 7.85 11.30 -22.51
CA ASP A 409 6.48 11.78 -22.30
C ASP A 409 5.64 11.72 -23.59
N GLN A 410 6.24 11.95 -24.76
CA GLN A 410 5.57 11.81 -26.05
C GLN A 410 5.29 10.33 -26.38
N GLU A 411 6.26 9.44 -26.14
CA GLU A 411 6.10 7.99 -26.30
C GLU A 411 5.00 7.44 -25.39
N GLU A 412 4.96 7.87 -24.12
CA GLU A 412 3.93 7.48 -23.16
C GLU A 412 2.53 7.91 -23.64
N LYS A 413 2.39 9.15 -24.14
CA LYS A 413 1.13 9.63 -24.73
C LYS A 413 0.69 8.79 -25.93
N LEU A 414 1.63 8.41 -26.80
CA LEU A 414 1.34 7.54 -27.94
C LEU A 414 0.93 6.14 -27.49
N LEU A 415 1.58 5.58 -26.47
CA LEU A 415 1.22 4.30 -25.86
C LEU A 415 -0.19 4.33 -25.27
N ILE A 416 -0.51 5.37 -24.49
CA ILE A 416 -1.83 5.57 -23.90
C ILE A 416 -2.90 5.69 -25.01
N ALA A 417 -2.63 6.48 -26.05
CA ALA A 417 -3.56 6.65 -27.17
C ALA A 417 -3.76 5.34 -27.96
N ALA A 418 -2.69 4.59 -28.22
CA ALA A 418 -2.76 3.29 -28.89
C ALA A 418 -3.54 2.27 -28.05
N TRP A 419 -3.33 2.24 -26.74
CA TRP A 419 -4.04 1.34 -25.84
C TRP A 419 -5.53 1.69 -25.72
N TYR A 420 -5.86 2.98 -25.62
CA TYR A 420 -7.23 3.46 -25.64
C TYR A 420 -7.94 3.10 -26.95
N ASN A 421 -7.30 3.32 -28.10
CA ASN A 421 -7.85 2.97 -29.41
C ASN A 421 -8.02 1.46 -29.58
N MET A 422 -7.08 0.65 -29.10
CA MET A 422 -7.20 -0.80 -29.07
C MET A 422 -8.37 -1.25 -28.18
N GLY A 423 -8.50 -0.65 -27.00
CA GLY A 423 -9.62 -0.90 -26.08
C GLY A 423 -10.97 -0.54 -26.71
N MET A 424 -11.06 0.60 -27.40
CA MET A 424 -12.24 0.99 -28.17
C MET A 424 -12.55 0.01 -29.30
N ALA A 425 -11.55 -0.43 -30.05
CA ALA A 425 -11.73 -1.40 -31.14
C ALA A 425 -12.21 -2.77 -30.61
N LEU A 426 -11.68 -3.23 -29.48
CA LEU A 426 -12.15 -4.45 -28.81
C LEU A 426 -13.57 -4.28 -28.28
N HIS A 427 -13.89 -3.14 -27.67
CA HIS A 427 -15.24 -2.83 -27.20
C HIS A 427 -16.24 -2.76 -28.36
N GLN A 428 -15.85 -2.19 -29.51
CA GLN A 428 -16.65 -2.18 -30.74
C GLN A 428 -16.83 -3.57 -31.32
N LYS A 429 -15.80 -4.44 -31.30
CA LYS A 429 -15.94 -5.85 -31.70
C LYS A 429 -16.90 -6.61 -30.79
N VAL A 430 -16.75 -6.49 -29.48
CA VAL A 430 -17.66 -7.15 -28.50
C VAL A 430 -19.08 -6.61 -28.61
N SER A 431 -19.24 -5.30 -28.80
CA SER A 431 -20.56 -4.68 -29.02
C SER A 431 -21.15 -5.10 -30.38
N GLY A 432 -20.33 -5.19 -31.41
CA GLY A 432 -20.69 -5.66 -32.75
C GLY A 432 -21.06 -7.14 -32.78
N GLU A 433 -20.41 -7.99 -31.98
CA GLU A 433 -20.76 -9.40 -31.81
C GLU A 433 -22.06 -9.58 -31.00
N ARG A 434 -22.31 -8.69 -30.02
CA ARG A 434 -23.59 -8.62 -29.28
C ARG A 434 -24.74 -8.09 -30.14
N LEU A 435 -24.47 -7.19 -31.09
CA LEU A 435 -25.46 -6.68 -32.06
C LEU A 435 -25.56 -7.57 -33.32
N GLY A 436 -24.55 -8.40 -33.61
CA GLY A 436 -24.41 -9.23 -34.81
C GLY A 436 -25.09 -10.60 -34.75
N HIS A 437 -25.77 -10.93 -33.65
CA HIS A 437 -26.61 -12.13 -33.55
C HIS A 437 -28.11 -11.84 -33.47
N SER A 438 -28.53 -10.60 -33.77
CA SER A 438 -29.92 -10.36 -34.13
C SER A 438 -30.12 -10.75 -35.59
N ASN A 439 -30.30 -12.04 -35.83
CA ASN A 439 -31.15 -12.48 -36.94
C ASN A 439 -32.55 -11.92 -36.66
N GLN A 440 -32.76 -10.64 -36.97
CA GLN A 440 -34.09 -10.16 -37.30
C GLN A 440 -34.51 -10.97 -38.52
N ALA A 441 -35.35 -11.98 -38.27
CA ALA A 441 -36.06 -12.71 -39.29
C ALA A 441 -36.83 -11.71 -40.14
N MET A 442 -36.21 -11.27 -41.24
CA MET A 442 -36.86 -10.47 -42.25
C MET A 442 -37.98 -11.32 -42.83
N SER A 443 -39.23 -10.88 -42.63
CA SER A 443 -40.40 -11.49 -43.26
C SER A 443 -40.14 -11.65 -44.77
N PHE A 444 -40.53 -12.79 -45.34
CA PHE A 444 -40.33 -13.16 -46.75
C PHE A 444 -40.71 -12.03 -47.72
N LEU A 445 -41.73 -11.23 -47.38
CA LEU A 445 -42.17 -10.05 -48.14
C LEU A 445 -41.16 -8.89 -48.15
N ALA A 446 -40.37 -8.71 -47.09
CA ALA A 446 -39.31 -7.69 -47.03
C ALA A 446 -38.12 -8.08 -47.91
N GLN A 447 -37.78 -9.37 -47.94
CA GLN A 447 -36.72 -9.90 -48.81
C GLN A 447 -37.12 -9.85 -50.30
N GLN A 448 -38.40 -10.06 -50.61
CA GLN A 448 -38.94 -9.93 -51.97
C GLN A 448 -38.99 -8.47 -52.46
N ARG A 449 -39.18 -7.48 -51.57
CA ARG A 449 -39.13 -6.05 -51.93
C ARG A 449 -37.72 -5.56 -52.25
N GLN A 450 -36.70 -6.05 -51.55
CA GLN A 450 -35.31 -5.67 -51.83
C GLN A 450 -34.79 -6.27 -53.14
N SER A 451 -35.11 -7.53 -53.44
CA SER A 451 -34.73 -8.19 -54.69
C SER A 451 -35.42 -7.60 -55.92
N THR A 452 -36.67 -7.12 -55.79
CA THR A 452 -37.38 -6.40 -56.86
C THR A 452 -36.87 -4.97 -57.06
N ASN A 453 -36.50 -4.26 -55.98
CA ASN A 453 -35.89 -2.92 -56.09
C ASN A 453 -34.46 -2.96 -56.65
N ALA A 454 -33.65 -3.97 -56.30
CA ALA A 454 -32.30 -4.14 -56.83
C ALA A 454 -32.31 -4.38 -58.37
N ARG A 455 -33.33 -5.05 -58.90
CA ARG A 455 -33.50 -5.23 -60.35
C ARG A 455 -33.99 -3.97 -61.09
N ARG A 456 -34.72 -3.06 -60.43
CA ARG A 456 -35.14 -1.78 -61.03
C ARG A 456 -34.05 -0.71 -61.06
N GLY A 457 -33.00 -0.83 -60.25
CA GLY A 457 -31.88 0.12 -60.21
C GLY A 457 -30.87 0.01 -61.37
N LEU A 458 -30.88 -1.10 -62.12
CA LEU A 458 -29.91 -1.37 -63.20
C LEU A 458 -30.33 -0.81 -64.57
N THR A 459 -31.49 -0.16 -64.69
CA THR A 459 -31.96 0.44 -65.94
C THR A 459 -32.40 1.88 -65.73
N ARG A 460 -31.45 2.81 -65.48
CA ARG A 460 -31.70 4.23 -65.79
C ARG A 460 -30.43 5.07 -65.97
N HIS A 461 -30.18 5.36 -67.25
CA HIS A 461 -29.59 6.56 -67.86
C HIS A 461 -28.18 7.04 -67.46
N HIS A 462 -27.26 6.81 -68.40
CA HIS A 462 -26.24 7.79 -68.82
C HIS A 462 -26.92 9.06 -69.36
N PRO A 463 -26.37 10.24 -69.04
CA PRO A 463 -26.11 11.21 -70.10
C PRO A 463 -24.71 11.83 -70.05
N ARG A 464 -24.31 12.27 -71.25
CA ARG A 464 -23.15 13.06 -71.64
C ARG A 464 -22.90 14.30 -70.80
#